data_AF-A0A914VXD0-F1
#
_entry.id   AF-A0A914VXD0-F1
#
_cell.length_a   1.000
_cell.length_b   1.000
_cell.length_c   1.000
_cell.angle_alpha   90.00
_cell.angle_beta   90.00
_cell.angle_gamma   90.00
#
_symmetry.space_group_name_H-M   'P 1'
#
loop_
_entity.id
_entity.type
_entity.pdbx_description
1 polymer ?
#
loop_
_entity_poly.entity_id
_entity_poly.type
_entity_poly.pdbx_seq_one_letter_code
_entity_poly.pdbx_strand_id
1 'polypeptide(L)'
;MRVDVPNIVHAYQTAERIREVHPDKDWFHLTGLIHDLGKIMSMYGEHQWATTGDTYPVGCDPAASIVYRDTSFDKNPDINDPRYSSKLGIYEEGCGLDKLMMTWGHDEYMYQVLKNHPTCTLPEEGLYAIRFHSFYPWHTGRDYTFFENETDKKMYPWLMEMNKFDLYSKSDDLPDIEKLEGYYQGLIDKYMPGLIKW
;
A
#
# COMPACT_ATOMS: atom_id res chain seq x y z
N MET A 1 -10.91 2.07 11.71
CA MET A 1 -10.00 3.21 11.92
C MET A 1 -10.51 3.95 13.15
N ARG A 2 -9.72 4.11 14.24
CA ARG A 2 -10.05 5.17 15.22
C ARG A 2 -9.82 6.46 14.43
N VAL A 3 -10.90 7.15 14.09
CA VAL A 3 -10.91 8.29 13.16
C VAL A 3 -10.34 9.56 13.82
N ASP A 4 -9.81 9.44 15.05
CA ASP A 4 -9.59 10.57 15.95
C ASP A 4 -8.09 10.90 16.18
N VAL A 5 -7.16 10.17 15.54
CA VAL A 5 -5.72 10.42 15.68
C VAL A 5 -5.11 10.74 14.30
N PRO A 6 -4.28 11.81 14.17
CA PRO A 6 -3.62 12.15 12.92
C PRO A 6 -2.81 10.99 12.32
N ASN A 7 -2.88 10.80 10.99
CA ASN A 7 -2.22 9.67 10.30
C ASN A 7 -0.69 9.64 10.47
N ILE A 8 -0.06 10.78 10.80
CA ILE A 8 1.37 10.83 11.13
C ILE A 8 1.70 9.96 12.37
N VAL A 9 0.80 9.88 13.35
CA VAL A 9 1.00 9.02 14.52
C VAL A 9 1.04 7.56 14.10
N HIS A 10 0.12 7.15 13.23
CA HIS A 10 0.07 5.80 12.67
C HIS A 10 1.36 5.44 11.92
N ALA A 11 1.91 6.38 11.14
CA ALA A 11 3.19 6.19 10.46
C ALA A 11 4.33 5.87 11.45
N TYR A 12 4.47 6.65 12.52
CA TYR A 12 5.51 6.39 13.53
C TYR A 12 5.24 5.12 14.35
N GLN A 13 3.98 4.80 14.68
CA GLN A 13 3.62 3.56 15.37
C GLN A 13 4.02 2.33 14.54
N THR A 14 3.72 2.35 13.26
CA THR A 14 4.07 1.28 12.33
C THR A 14 5.59 1.15 12.19
N ALA A 15 6.28 2.27 11.97
CA ALA A 15 7.73 2.29 11.82
C ALA A 15 8.48 1.79 13.07
N GLU A 16 8.08 2.24 14.26
CA GLU A 16 8.70 1.81 15.51
C GLU A 16 8.46 0.34 15.80
N ARG A 17 7.26 -0.18 15.49
CA ARG A 17 6.99 -1.59 15.70
C ARG A 17 7.82 -2.48 14.78
N ILE A 18 8.02 -2.06 13.53
CA ILE A 18 8.95 -2.75 12.63
C ILE A 18 10.36 -2.68 13.20
N ARG A 19 10.81 -1.52 13.68
CA ARG A 19 12.15 -1.31 14.26
C ARG A 19 12.43 -2.20 15.47
N GLU A 20 11.43 -2.43 16.31
CA GLU A 20 11.54 -3.34 17.45
C GLU A 20 11.72 -4.81 17.03
N VAL A 21 11.01 -5.25 15.99
CA VAL A 21 11.00 -6.66 15.57
C VAL A 21 12.13 -6.98 14.57
N HIS A 22 12.48 -6.03 13.72
CA HIS A 22 13.49 -6.15 12.66
C HIS A 22 14.60 -5.12 12.79
N PRO A 23 15.31 -5.02 13.94
CA PRO A 23 16.30 -3.96 14.18
C PRO A 23 17.46 -3.95 13.17
N ASP A 24 17.65 -5.04 12.41
CA ASP A 24 18.63 -5.23 11.35
C ASP A 24 18.19 -4.71 9.97
N LYS A 25 16.94 -4.26 9.80
CA LYS A 25 16.35 -3.88 8.49
C LYS A 25 15.87 -2.44 8.50
N ASP A 26 16.81 -1.52 8.58
CA ASP A 26 16.53 -0.08 8.63
C ASP A 26 15.69 0.45 7.45
N TRP A 27 15.87 -0.08 6.23
CA TRP A 27 15.00 0.19 5.10
C TRP A 27 13.53 -0.12 5.39
N PHE A 28 13.25 -1.17 6.18
CA PHE A 28 11.90 -1.61 6.46
C PHE A 28 11.23 -0.72 7.50
N HIS A 29 12.00 -0.12 8.41
CA HIS A 29 11.50 0.89 9.34
C HIS A 29 11.02 2.11 8.56
N LEU A 30 11.81 2.54 7.56
CA LEU A 30 11.42 3.64 6.68
C LEU A 30 10.18 3.29 5.85
N THR A 31 10.09 2.09 5.30
CA THR A 31 8.87 1.60 4.62
C THR A 31 7.64 1.78 5.52
N GLY A 32 7.75 1.41 6.80
CA GLY A 32 6.69 1.63 7.78
C GLY A 32 6.31 3.09 7.98
N LEU A 33 7.28 3.99 7.99
CA LEU A 33 7.02 5.43 8.15
C LEU A 33 6.30 6.01 6.91
N ILE A 34 6.67 5.56 5.71
CA ILE A 34 6.28 6.24 4.46
C ILE A 34 5.13 5.59 3.69
N HIS A 35 4.71 4.36 4.05
CA HIS A 35 3.72 3.59 3.27
C HIS A 35 2.44 4.37 2.97
N ASP A 36 2.04 5.21 3.93
CA ASP A 36 0.79 5.93 3.94
C ASP A 36 0.88 7.39 3.44
N LEU A 37 2.08 7.86 3.08
CA LEU A 37 2.27 9.28 2.72
C LEU A 37 1.53 9.68 1.44
N GLY A 38 1.15 8.72 0.61
CA GLY A 38 0.26 8.99 -0.54
C GLY A 38 -1.11 9.53 -0.16
N LYS A 39 -1.51 9.44 1.10
CA LYS A 39 -2.74 10.07 1.62
C LYS A 39 -2.69 11.61 1.57
N ILE A 40 -1.52 12.21 1.29
CA ILE A 40 -1.38 13.65 1.02
C ILE A 40 -2.29 14.12 -0.13
N MET A 41 -2.69 13.24 -1.06
CA MET A 41 -3.66 13.57 -2.11
C MET A 41 -4.96 14.17 -1.56
N SER A 42 -5.44 13.73 -0.38
CA SER A 42 -6.61 14.32 0.27
C SER A 42 -6.39 15.79 0.66
N MET A 43 -5.15 16.20 0.94
CA MET A 43 -4.79 17.60 1.18
C MET A 43 -4.77 18.43 -0.10
N TYR A 44 -4.64 17.79 -1.26
CA TYR A 44 -4.73 18.41 -2.58
C TYR A 44 -6.16 18.49 -3.12
N GLY A 45 -7.15 18.04 -2.33
CA GLY A 45 -8.56 18.10 -2.68
C GLY A 45 -9.13 16.82 -3.29
N GLU A 46 -8.33 15.75 -3.40
CA GLU A 46 -8.85 14.45 -3.83
C GLU A 46 -9.84 13.90 -2.81
N HIS A 47 -10.88 13.23 -3.32
CA HIS A 47 -11.84 12.57 -2.46
C HIS A 47 -11.20 11.38 -1.75
N GLN A 48 -11.61 11.09 -0.51
CA GLN A 48 -11.06 9.98 0.26
C GLN A 48 -11.24 8.61 -0.43
N TRP A 49 -12.34 8.41 -1.17
CA TRP A 49 -12.56 7.18 -1.93
C TRP A 49 -11.61 7.01 -3.12
N ALA A 50 -10.95 8.08 -3.55
CA ALA A 50 -9.90 8.09 -4.56
C ALA A 50 -8.49 8.23 -3.94
N THR A 51 -8.37 8.08 -2.61
CA THR A 51 -7.11 8.23 -1.87
C THR A 51 -6.84 7.04 -0.94
N THR A 52 -7.85 6.56 -0.21
CA THR A 52 -7.72 5.59 0.89
C THR A 52 -8.61 4.37 0.69
N GLY A 53 -8.34 3.31 1.45
CA GLY A 53 -9.16 2.09 1.51
C GLY A 53 -8.54 0.93 0.75
N ASP A 54 -9.14 -0.26 0.94
CA ASP A 54 -8.70 -1.49 0.30
C ASP A 54 -8.73 -1.33 -1.23
N THR A 55 -7.68 -1.80 -1.90
CA THR A 55 -7.53 -1.74 -3.36
C THR A 55 -7.94 -3.05 -4.02
N TYR A 56 -8.31 -2.97 -5.29
CA TYR A 56 -8.61 -4.12 -6.14
C TYR A 56 -8.29 -3.78 -7.61
N PRO A 57 -8.02 -4.78 -8.48
CA PRO A 57 -7.81 -4.52 -9.88
C PRO A 57 -9.10 -4.07 -10.56
N VAL A 58 -9.04 -2.96 -11.29
CA VAL A 58 -10.12 -2.54 -12.20
C VAL A 58 -9.98 -3.26 -13.55
N GLY A 59 -11.02 -3.24 -14.38
CA GLY A 59 -10.96 -3.89 -15.70
C GLY A 59 -11.07 -5.42 -15.69
N CYS A 60 -11.42 -6.03 -14.56
CA CYS A 60 -11.85 -7.42 -14.42
C CYS A 60 -12.98 -7.54 -13.37
N ASP A 61 -13.61 -8.70 -13.28
CA ASP A 61 -14.71 -8.92 -12.32
C ASP A 61 -14.24 -8.70 -10.87
N PRO A 62 -14.93 -7.88 -10.07
CA PRO A 62 -14.54 -7.64 -8.68
C PRO A 62 -14.74 -8.91 -7.85
N ALA A 63 -13.72 -9.33 -7.09
CA ALA A 63 -13.75 -10.58 -6.35
C ALA A 63 -14.64 -10.56 -5.10
N ALA A 64 -15.01 -11.74 -4.61
CA ALA A 64 -15.94 -11.90 -3.50
C ALA A 64 -15.41 -11.38 -2.16
N SER A 65 -14.09 -11.40 -1.93
CA SER A 65 -13.47 -10.90 -0.70
C SER A 65 -13.37 -9.37 -0.61
N ILE A 66 -13.75 -8.63 -1.66
CA ILE A 66 -13.80 -7.16 -1.60
C ILE A 66 -14.84 -6.72 -0.57
N VAL A 67 -14.45 -5.81 0.32
CA VAL A 67 -15.34 -5.29 1.36
C VAL A 67 -16.57 -4.62 0.73
N TYR A 68 -17.76 -5.03 1.16
CA TYR A 68 -19.06 -4.61 0.61
C TYR A 68 -19.29 -4.97 -0.87
N ARG A 69 -18.59 -5.97 -1.43
CA ARG A 69 -18.74 -6.43 -2.82
C ARG A 69 -20.19 -6.56 -3.30
N ASP A 70 -21.06 -7.14 -2.47
CA ASP A 70 -22.45 -7.43 -2.83
C ASP A 70 -23.37 -6.21 -2.82
N THR A 71 -22.93 -5.07 -2.28
CA THR A 71 -23.79 -3.90 -2.04
C THR A 71 -23.24 -2.58 -2.59
N SER A 72 -21.99 -2.55 -3.07
CA SER A 72 -21.33 -1.31 -3.53
C SER A 72 -21.06 -1.24 -5.03
N PHE A 73 -21.17 -2.36 -5.76
CA PHE A 73 -20.74 -2.42 -7.16
C PHE A 73 -21.85 -2.18 -8.19
N ASP A 74 -23.15 -2.29 -7.85
CA ASP A 74 -24.27 -2.27 -8.81
C ASP A 74 -24.33 -1.05 -9.76
N LYS A 75 -23.70 0.06 -9.37
CA LYS A 75 -23.66 1.30 -10.15
C LYS A 75 -22.33 1.54 -10.87
N ASN A 76 -21.35 0.66 -10.70
CA ASN A 76 -20.09 0.75 -11.44
C ASN A 76 -20.36 0.36 -12.91
N PRO A 77 -20.11 1.25 -13.89
CA PRO A 77 -20.40 0.96 -15.29
C PRO A 77 -19.65 -0.26 -15.83
N ASP A 78 -18.49 -0.59 -15.26
CA ASP A 78 -17.63 -1.66 -15.76
C ASP A 78 -18.20 -3.06 -15.51
N ILE A 79 -19.06 -3.24 -14.49
CA ILE A 79 -19.62 -4.56 -14.15
C ILE A 79 -20.53 -5.13 -15.25
N ASN A 80 -21.08 -4.25 -16.10
CA ASN A 80 -21.97 -4.61 -17.21
C ASN A 80 -21.26 -4.51 -18.57
N ASP A 81 -19.98 -4.09 -18.58
CA ASP A 81 -19.20 -4.00 -19.81
C ASP A 81 -18.53 -5.35 -20.11
N PRO A 82 -18.79 -5.99 -21.26
CA PRO A 82 -18.25 -7.31 -21.57
C PRO A 82 -16.71 -7.36 -21.64
N ARG A 83 -16.04 -6.21 -21.74
CA ARG A 83 -14.57 -6.11 -21.69
C ARG A 83 -14.02 -6.34 -20.29
N TYR A 84 -14.80 -6.03 -19.25
CA TYR A 84 -14.36 -6.00 -17.86
C TYR A 84 -15.11 -6.99 -16.99
N SER A 85 -16.34 -7.38 -17.36
CA SER A 85 -17.23 -8.21 -16.54
C SER A 85 -16.86 -9.69 -16.48
N SER A 86 -15.72 -10.10 -17.05
CA SER A 86 -15.24 -11.49 -16.97
C SER A 86 -14.16 -11.62 -15.89
N LYS A 87 -13.91 -12.85 -15.43
CA LYS A 87 -12.91 -13.15 -14.40
C LYS A 87 -11.53 -12.51 -14.70
N LEU A 88 -11.09 -12.56 -15.95
CA LEU A 88 -9.81 -11.98 -16.37
C LEU A 88 -9.97 -10.56 -16.92
N GLY A 89 -11.15 -10.22 -17.45
CA GLY A 89 -11.41 -8.92 -18.08
C GLY A 89 -10.39 -8.62 -19.18
N ILE A 90 -9.64 -7.52 -19.02
CA ILE A 90 -8.58 -7.10 -19.95
C ILE A 90 -7.21 -7.76 -19.74
N TYR A 91 -7.08 -8.63 -18.75
CA TYR A 91 -5.80 -9.20 -18.33
C TYR A 91 -5.60 -10.64 -18.83
N GLU A 92 -4.35 -11.10 -18.70
CA GLU A 92 -3.96 -12.50 -18.93
C GLU A 92 -3.72 -13.22 -17.60
N GLU A 93 -3.98 -14.52 -17.56
CA GLU A 93 -3.66 -15.35 -16.40
C GLU A 93 -2.14 -15.38 -16.16
N GLY A 94 -1.71 -15.22 -14.91
CA GLY A 94 -0.30 -15.17 -14.51
C GLY A 94 0.48 -13.96 -15.05
N CYS A 95 -0.22 -12.88 -15.46
CA CYS A 95 0.44 -11.72 -16.04
C CYS A 95 1.41 -11.00 -15.08
N GLY A 96 1.21 -11.14 -13.78
CA GLY A 96 1.91 -10.41 -12.73
C GLY A 96 1.08 -9.27 -12.18
N LEU A 97 1.09 -9.10 -10.85
CA LEU A 97 0.34 -8.02 -10.21
C LEU A 97 0.84 -6.63 -10.63
N ASP A 98 2.10 -6.52 -11.04
CA ASP A 98 2.68 -5.28 -11.56
C ASP A 98 2.04 -4.78 -12.86
N LYS A 99 1.37 -5.68 -13.60
CA LYS A 99 0.64 -5.38 -14.84
C LYS A 99 -0.84 -5.11 -14.63
N LEU A 100 -1.36 -5.32 -13.42
CA LEU A 100 -2.75 -4.99 -13.12
C LEU A 100 -2.89 -3.48 -12.94
N MET A 101 -3.97 -2.93 -13.50
CA MET A 101 -4.40 -1.59 -13.16
C MET A 101 -5.22 -1.69 -11.87
N MET A 102 -4.65 -1.21 -10.77
CA MET A 102 -5.30 -1.17 -9.47
C MET A 102 -6.24 0.04 -9.39
N THR A 103 -7.24 0.00 -8.52
CA THR A 103 -7.97 1.20 -8.11
C THR A 103 -6.99 2.28 -7.66
N TRP A 104 -7.23 3.51 -8.09
CA TRP A 104 -6.36 4.64 -7.75
C TRP A 104 -6.42 4.96 -6.26
N GLY A 105 -5.26 5.21 -5.65
CA GLY A 105 -5.14 5.52 -4.23
C GLY A 105 -3.69 5.71 -3.79
N HIS A 106 -3.51 5.87 -2.49
CA HIS A 106 -2.21 6.16 -1.86
C HIS A 106 -1.12 5.13 -2.16
N ASP A 107 -1.44 3.85 -2.30
CA ASP A 107 -0.48 2.79 -2.65
C ASP A 107 0.26 3.07 -3.97
N GLU A 108 -0.48 3.13 -5.08
CA GLU A 108 0.10 3.35 -6.41
C GLU A 108 0.71 4.76 -6.51
N TYR A 109 0.06 5.76 -5.93
CA TYR A 109 0.59 7.12 -5.89
C TYR A 109 1.97 7.17 -5.22
N MET A 110 2.10 6.61 -4.01
CA MET A 110 3.35 6.64 -3.26
C MET A 110 4.42 5.80 -3.95
N TYR A 111 4.05 4.62 -4.49
CA TYR A 111 4.95 3.81 -5.30
C TYR A 111 5.51 4.60 -6.48
N GLN A 112 4.67 5.31 -7.23
CA GLN A 112 5.10 6.12 -8.38
C GLN A 112 5.97 7.31 -7.95
N VAL A 113 5.65 7.99 -6.84
CA VAL A 113 6.51 9.06 -6.27
C VAL A 113 7.92 8.51 -5.99
N LEU A 114 8.02 7.35 -5.34
CA LEU A 114 9.31 6.73 -5.00
C LEU A 114 10.07 6.25 -6.26
N LYS A 115 9.37 5.61 -7.21
CA LYS A 115 9.98 5.14 -8.46
C LYS A 115 10.47 6.27 -9.35
N ASN A 116 9.83 7.43 -9.29
CA ASN A 116 10.20 8.61 -10.06
C ASN A 116 11.14 9.56 -9.29
N HIS A 117 11.54 9.21 -8.07
CA HIS A 117 12.59 9.91 -7.32
C HIS A 117 13.96 9.27 -7.63
N PRO A 118 14.84 9.90 -8.45
CA PRO A 118 16.02 9.22 -9.01
C PRO A 118 17.06 8.77 -7.97
N THR A 119 17.04 9.37 -6.78
CA THR A 119 17.94 9.04 -5.67
C THR A 119 17.30 8.09 -4.66
N CYS A 120 16.09 7.60 -4.92
CA CYS A 120 15.46 6.58 -4.09
C CYS A 120 16.23 5.25 -4.21
N THR A 121 16.65 4.69 -3.09
CA THR A 121 17.38 3.41 -3.00
C THR A 121 16.67 2.40 -2.10
N LEU A 122 15.39 2.63 -1.80
CA LEU A 122 14.56 1.66 -1.07
C LEU A 122 14.53 0.33 -1.86
N PRO A 123 14.73 -0.82 -1.21
CA PRO A 123 14.74 -2.11 -1.90
C PRO A 123 13.36 -2.46 -2.48
N GLU A 124 13.34 -3.39 -3.44
CA GLU A 124 12.14 -3.77 -4.17
C GLU A 124 11.05 -4.31 -3.24
N GLU A 125 11.41 -5.02 -2.18
CA GLU A 125 10.50 -5.51 -1.14
C GLU A 125 9.73 -4.37 -0.46
N GLY A 126 10.42 -3.27 -0.15
CA GLY A 126 9.81 -2.08 0.45
C GLY A 126 8.87 -1.37 -0.52
N LEU A 127 9.31 -1.19 -1.77
CA LEU A 127 8.48 -0.58 -2.82
C LEU A 127 7.24 -1.44 -3.13
N TYR A 128 7.40 -2.76 -3.17
CA TYR A 128 6.31 -3.70 -3.42
C TYR A 128 5.32 -3.71 -2.26
N ALA A 129 5.81 -3.69 -1.01
CA ALA A 129 4.95 -3.56 0.16
C ALA A 129 4.10 -2.28 0.10
N ILE A 130 4.72 -1.12 -0.20
CA ILE A 130 3.99 0.15 -0.35
C ILE A 130 2.93 0.07 -1.44
N ARG A 131 3.25 -0.54 -2.59
CA ARG A 131 2.34 -0.61 -3.75
C ARG A 131 1.11 -1.49 -3.53
N PHE A 132 1.18 -2.46 -2.62
CA PHE A 132 0.12 -3.48 -2.50
C PHE A 132 -0.37 -3.72 -1.06
N HIS A 133 0.01 -2.89 -0.08
CA HIS A 133 -0.41 -3.05 1.33
C HIS A 133 -1.91 -2.88 1.57
N SER A 134 -2.61 -2.20 0.66
CA SER A 134 -4.06 -2.09 0.68
C SER A 134 -4.75 -3.18 -0.16
N PHE A 135 -4.03 -4.08 -0.84
CA PHE A 135 -4.63 -5.09 -1.72
C PHE A 135 -5.14 -6.32 -0.94
N TYR A 136 -5.98 -6.06 0.06
CA TYR A 136 -6.55 -7.05 0.99
C TYR A 136 -7.22 -8.25 0.32
N PRO A 137 -8.02 -8.08 -0.76
CA PRO A 137 -8.58 -9.21 -1.49
C PRO A 137 -7.53 -10.23 -1.90
N TRP A 138 -6.34 -9.77 -2.28
CA TRP A 138 -5.25 -10.65 -2.67
C TRP A 138 -4.44 -11.18 -1.50
N HIS A 139 -3.88 -10.30 -0.67
CA HIS A 139 -2.90 -10.76 0.32
C HIS A 139 -3.54 -11.43 1.54
N THR A 140 -4.79 -11.08 1.88
CA THR A 140 -5.54 -11.70 2.98
C THR A 140 -6.64 -12.62 2.46
N GLY A 141 -7.45 -12.16 1.50
CA GLY A 141 -8.56 -12.93 0.93
C GLY A 141 -8.13 -14.08 0.01
N ARG A 142 -6.91 -14.02 -0.53
CA ARG A 142 -6.37 -14.96 -1.54
C ARG A 142 -7.20 -15.04 -2.83
N ASP A 143 -8.02 -14.03 -3.09
CA ASP A 143 -8.55 -13.77 -4.43
C ASP A 143 -7.44 -13.26 -5.36
N TYR A 144 -7.70 -13.20 -6.66
CA TYR A 144 -6.75 -12.72 -7.68
C TYR A 144 -5.43 -13.50 -7.79
N THR A 145 -5.28 -14.62 -7.09
CA THR A 145 -4.10 -15.52 -7.16
C THR A 145 -3.79 -16.01 -8.57
N PHE A 146 -4.80 -16.06 -9.45
CA PHE A 146 -4.63 -16.41 -10.86
C PHE A 146 -3.91 -15.34 -11.69
N PHE A 147 -3.70 -14.13 -11.17
CA PHE A 147 -2.83 -13.12 -11.80
C PHE A 147 -1.39 -13.18 -11.29
N GLU A 148 -1.12 -13.84 -10.15
CA GLU A 148 0.21 -13.91 -9.54
C GLU A 148 1.23 -14.59 -10.46
N ASN A 149 2.41 -14.00 -10.53
CA ASN A 149 3.62 -14.61 -11.11
C ASN A 149 4.63 -15.00 -10.00
N GLU A 150 5.81 -15.49 -10.40
CA GLU A 150 6.84 -15.91 -9.45
C GLU A 150 7.44 -14.75 -8.63
N THR A 151 7.43 -13.53 -9.14
CA THR A 151 7.83 -12.34 -8.38
C THR A 151 6.83 -12.07 -7.26
N ASP A 152 5.54 -12.09 -7.57
CA ASP A 152 4.48 -11.82 -6.59
C ASP A 152 4.52 -12.83 -5.43
N LYS A 153 4.77 -14.12 -5.75
CA LYS A 153 4.95 -15.17 -4.75
C LYS A 153 6.16 -14.94 -3.84
N LYS A 154 7.26 -14.41 -4.38
CA LYS A 154 8.47 -14.07 -3.60
C LYS A 154 8.28 -12.84 -2.73
N MET A 155 7.47 -11.88 -3.18
CA MET A 155 7.20 -10.64 -2.46
C MET A 155 6.10 -10.80 -1.41
N TYR A 156 5.20 -11.77 -1.58
CA TYR A 156 4.09 -12.04 -0.67
C TYR A 156 4.50 -12.15 0.82
N PRO A 157 5.58 -12.85 1.22
CA PRO A 157 6.02 -12.87 2.61
C PRO A 157 6.39 -11.49 3.17
N TRP A 158 7.01 -10.62 2.37
CA TRP A 158 7.39 -9.25 2.80
C TRP A 158 6.17 -8.35 2.97
N LEU A 159 5.21 -8.47 2.05
CA LEU A 159 3.94 -7.77 2.17
C LEU A 159 3.16 -8.21 3.42
N MET A 160 3.06 -9.52 3.65
CA MET A 160 2.39 -10.05 4.83
C MET A 160 3.10 -9.67 6.13
N GLU A 161 4.44 -9.57 6.10
CA GLU A 161 5.20 -9.08 7.24
C GLU A 161 4.88 -7.61 7.53
N MET A 162 4.83 -6.76 6.49
CA MET A 162 4.44 -5.35 6.63
C MET A 162 3.00 -5.21 7.17
N ASN A 163 2.05 -5.98 6.63
CA ASN A 163 0.65 -5.92 7.00
C ASN A 163 0.40 -6.21 8.50
N LYS A 164 1.22 -7.06 9.13
CA LYS A 164 1.17 -7.29 10.59
C LYS A 164 1.39 -6.00 11.37
N PHE A 165 2.28 -5.14 10.89
CA PHE A 165 2.62 -3.90 11.58
C PHE A 165 1.62 -2.79 11.27
N ASP A 166 1.16 -2.65 10.03
CA ASP A 166 0.14 -1.65 9.67
C ASP A 166 -1.20 -1.88 10.41
N LEU A 167 -1.68 -3.13 10.49
CA LEU A 167 -2.95 -3.41 11.16
C LEU A 167 -2.89 -3.31 12.68
N TYR A 168 -1.83 -3.86 13.29
CA TYR A 168 -1.76 -4.12 14.72
C TYR A 168 -0.83 -3.16 15.49
N SER A 169 -0.29 -2.11 14.86
CA SER A 169 0.48 -1.04 15.53
C SER A 169 -0.39 -0.02 16.27
N LYS A 170 -1.72 -0.12 16.16
CA LYS A 170 -2.70 0.76 16.82
C LYS A 170 -2.75 0.49 18.33
N SER A 171 -1.70 0.88 19.05
CA SER A 171 -1.63 0.90 20.51
C SER A 171 -2.16 2.22 21.07
N ASP A 172 -2.55 2.22 22.36
CA ASP A 172 -2.87 3.45 23.09
C ASP A 172 -1.58 4.27 23.43
N ASP A 173 -0.41 3.65 23.35
CA ASP A 173 0.88 4.31 23.59
C ASP A 173 1.32 5.09 22.35
N LEU A 174 1.27 6.42 22.46
CA LEU A 174 1.67 7.33 21.39
C LEU A 174 3.20 7.47 21.33
N PRO A 175 3.83 7.35 20.13
CA PRO A 175 5.26 7.57 19.98
C PRO A 175 5.65 9.01 20.26
N ASP A 176 6.81 9.21 20.89
CA ASP A 176 7.43 10.53 21.09
C ASP A 176 8.13 10.95 19.79
N ILE A 177 7.37 11.57 18.88
CA ILE A 177 7.81 11.91 17.52
C ILE A 177 9.06 12.80 17.53
N GLU A 178 9.15 13.76 18.46
CA GLU A 178 10.30 14.68 18.55
C GLU A 178 11.62 13.92 18.82
N LYS A 179 11.57 12.88 19.65
CA LYS A 179 12.75 12.03 19.91
C LYS A 179 13.10 11.11 18.74
N LEU A 180 12.13 10.78 17.89
CA LEU A 180 12.29 9.87 16.75
C LEU A 180 12.73 10.58 15.47
N GLU A 181 12.47 11.88 15.35
CA GLU A 181 12.72 12.67 14.15
C GLU A 181 14.16 12.50 13.63
N GLY A 182 15.17 12.63 14.50
CA GLY A 182 16.57 12.51 14.10
C GLY A 182 16.94 11.11 13.56
N TYR A 183 16.33 10.05 14.09
CA TYR A 183 16.55 8.69 13.60
C TYR A 183 15.97 8.50 12.19
N TYR A 184 14.69 8.87 12.01
CA TYR A 184 14.00 8.68 10.74
C TYR A 184 14.49 9.64 9.65
N GLN A 185 14.90 10.86 10.01
CA GLN A 185 15.57 11.75 9.06
C GLN A 185 16.86 11.13 8.51
N GLY A 186 17.64 10.44 9.35
CA GLY A 186 18.82 9.70 8.89
C GLY A 186 18.48 8.59 7.88
N LEU A 187 17.32 7.94 8.02
CA LEU A 187 16.85 6.96 7.04
C LEU A 187 16.35 7.62 5.75
N ILE A 188 15.65 8.75 5.85
CA ILE A 188 15.22 9.56 4.70
C ILE A 188 16.45 10.01 3.90
N ASP A 189 17.48 10.54 4.57
CA ASP A 189 18.73 10.98 3.95
C ASP A 189 19.48 9.81 3.28
N LYS A 190 19.35 8.59 3.83
CA LYS A 190 19.96 7.39 3.25
C LYS A 190 19.22 6.87 2.02
N TYR A 191 17.89 6.79 2.08
CA TYR A 191 17.09 6.03 1.12
C TYR A 191 16.29 6.87 0.14
N MET A 192 15.94 8.10 0.48
CA MET A 192 15.16 9.00 -0.38
C MET A 192 15.54 10.47 -0.14
N PRO A 193 16.84 10.84 -0.25
CA PRO A 193 17.31 12.17 0.13
C PRO A 193 16.76 13.28 -0.76
N GLY A 194 16.78 14.49 -0.23
CA GLY A 194 16.50 15.71 -0.96
C GLY A 194 15.01 16.05 -1.11
N LEU A 195 14.72 17.00 -1.99
CA LEU A 195 13.35 17.43 -2.25
C LEU A 195 12.62 16.41 -3.14
N ILE A 196 11.54 15.84 -2.60
CA ILE A 196 10.67 14.90 -3.30
C ILE A 196 9.69 15.65 -4.20
N LYS A 197 9.49 15.12 -5.41
CA LYS A 197 8.42 15.56 -6.31
C LYS A 197 7.20 14.68 -6.08
N TRP A 198 6.19 15.29 -5.45
CA TRP A 198 4.89 14.72 -5.14
C TRP A 198 3.90 14.92 -6.30
#